data_AF-A0A5D0MVT3-F1
#
_entry.id   AF-A0A5D0MVT3-F1
#
_cell.length_a   1.000
_cell.length_b   1.000
_cell.length_c   1.000
_cell.angle_alpha   90.00
_cell.angle_beta   90.00
_cell.angle_gamma   90.00
#
_symmetry.space_group_name_H-M   'P 1'
#
loop_
_entity.id
_entity.type
_entity.pdbx_description
1 polymer ?
#
loop_
_entity_poly.entity_id
_entity_poly.type
_entity_poly.pdbx_seq_one_letter_code
_entity_poly.pdbx_strand_id
1 'polypeptide(L)'
;MVLTPARRARRRGKTILAALLVALVLLAAYLTTTLRYKLDHGNVLANPQALSSTNAGPYSEYRYLAQPGRSIEYGFSIANRGPLTIRLEEVINGGGPAFAVEHVHMNVDVDRKGFERGKATPFKPIDLPADDQIFVWVTLRFSDDLLLNWRPPCAGFSFATQEVRFNVLGMQREQDVPIGYFISVQTPDANGRPCRSDE
;
A
#
# COMPACT_ATOMS: atom_id res chain seq x y z
N MET A 1 3.02 -11.44 -63.08
CA MET A 1 1.57 -11.32 -62.80
C MET A 1 1.32 -10.02 -62.03
N VAL A 2 0.96 -8.93 -62.71
CA VAL A 2 0.75 -7.62 -62.08
C VAL A 2 -0.68 -7.58 -61.52
N LEU A 3 -0.82 -7.55 -60.20
CA LEU A 3 -2.12 -7.40 -59.54
C LEU A 3 -2.79 -6.08 -59.97
N THR A 4 -4.00 -6.16 -60.52
CA THR A 4 -4.86 -5.02 -60.83
C THR A 4 -5.03 -4.10 -59.62
N PRO A 5 -5.11 -2.77 -59.81
CA PRO A 5 -5.14 -1.78 -58.73
C PRO A 5 -6.23 -2.04 -57.68
N ALA A 6 -7.41 -2.55 -58.10
CA ALA A 6 -8.50 -2.95 -57.21
C ALA A 6 -8.14 -4.12 -56.28
N ARG A 7 -7.36 -5.12 -56.74
CA ARG A 7 -6.89 -6.24 -55.90
C ARG A 7 -5.83 -5.80 -54.90
N ARG A 8 -4.95 -4.85 -55.27
CA ARG A 8 -3.99 -4.24 -54.33
C ARG A 8 -4.70 -3.42 -53.24
N ALA A 9 -5.71 -2.63 -53.60
CA ALA A 9 -6.50 -1.84 -52.65
C ALA A 9 -7.26 -2.73 -51.64
N ARG A 10 -7.90 -3.81 -52.11
CA ARG A 10 -8.61 -4.75 -51.22
C ARG A 10 -7.67 -5.53 -50.28
N ARG A 11 -6.46 -5.87 -50.74
CA ARG A 11 -5.44 -6.52 -49.90
C ARG A 11 -4.86 -5.56 -48.86
N ARG A 12 -4.61 -4.30 -49.25
CA ARG A 12 -4.21 -3.21 -48.34
C ARG A 12 -5.26 -2.90 -47.28
N GLY A 13 -6.55 -2.87 -47.65
CA GLY A 13 -7.65 -2.68 -46.71
C GLY A 13 -7.71 -3.79 -45.66
N LYS A 14 -7.52 -5.05 -46.05
CA LYS A 14 -7.47 -6.19 -45.13
C LYS A 14 -6.27 -6.13 -44.17
N THR A 15 -5.09 -5.75 -44.65
CA THR A 15 -3.90 -5.62 -43.79
C THR A 15 -4.03 -4.45 -42.82
N ILE A 16 -4.61 -3.32 -43.25
CA ILE A 16 -4.86 -2.17 -42.37
C ILE A 16 -5.87 -2.55 -41.29
N LEU A 17 -6.97 -3.22 -41.66
CA LEU A 17 -7.97 -3.69 -40.69
C LEU A 17 -7.37 -4.68 -39.67
N ALA A 18 -6.55 -5.64 -40.13
CA ALA A 18 -5.87 -6.57 -39.24
C ALA A 18 -4.90 -5.86 -38.28
N ALA A 19 -4.12 -4.89 -38.78
CA ALA A 19 -3.23 -4.11 -37.94
C ALA A 19 -3.99 -3.27 -36.90
N LEU A 20 -5.11 -2.66 -37.28
CA LEU A 20 -5.98 -1.93 -36.35
C LEU A 20 -6.57 -2.84 -35.27
N LEU A 21 -7.02 -4.05 -35.63
CA LEU A 21 -7.53 -5.01 -34.66
C LEU A 21 -6.43 -5.46 -33.68
N VAL A 22 -5.23 -5.74 -34.16
CA VAL A 22 -4.09 -6.09 -33.30
C VAL A 22 -3.75 -4.94 -32.36
N ALA A 23 -3.68 -3.71 -32.87
CA ALA A 23 -3.42 -2.53 -32.05
C ALA A 23 -4.51 -2.35 -30.97
N LEU A 24 -5.78 -2.54 -31.31
CA LEU A 24 -6.90 -2.46 -30.37
C LEU A 24 -6.79 -3.52 -29.27
N VAL A 25 -6.47 -4.77 -29.64
CA VAL A 25 -6.28 -5.87 -28.68
C VAL A 25 -5.11 -5.60 -27.75
N LEU A 26 -3.98 -5.12 -28.28
CA LEU A 26 -2.81 -4.77 -27.46
C LEU A 26 -3.12 -3.61 -26.51
N LEU A 27 -3.83 -2.58 -26.97
CA LEU A 27 -4.24 -1.46 -26.14
C LEU A 27 -5.20 -1.90 -25.03
N ALA A 28 -6.19 -2.73 -25.36
CA ALA A 28 -7.12 -3.29 -24.39
C ALA A 28 -6.40 -4.18 -23.36
N ALA A 29 -5.44 -5.02 -23.80
CA ALA A 29 -4.64 -5.85 -22.92
C ALA A 29 -3.75 -5.00 -21.99
N TYR A 30 -3.08 -3.98 -22.53
CA TYR A 30 -2.30 -3.02 -21.76
C TYR A 30 -3.14 -2.37 -20.67
N LEU A 31 -4.25 -1.72 -21.04
CA LEU A 31 -5.15 -1.05 -20.10
C LEU A 31 -5.75 -2.01 -19.07
N THR A 32 -6.16 -3.20 -19.49
CA THR A 32 -6.71 -4.19 -18.56
C THR A 32 -5.67 -4.64 -17.54
N THR A 33 -4.43 -4.88 -18.00
CA THR A 33 -3.32 -5.31 -17.14
C THR A 33 -2.96 -4.24 -16.14
N THR A 34 -2.80 -2.98 -16.58
CA THR A 34 -2.40 -1.88 -15.68
C THR A 34 -3.51 -1.47 -14.71
N LEU A 35 -4.78 -1.42 -15.15
CA LEU A 35 -5.90 -1.02 -14.31
C LEU A 35 -6.29 -2.08 -13.26
N ARG A 36 -6.09 -3.36 -13.57
CA ARG A 36 -6.41 -4.47 -12.66
C ARG A 36 -5.21 -4.93 -11.84
N TYR A 37 -4.02 -4.39 -12.09
CA TYR A 37 -2.85 -4.71 -11.29
C TYR A 37 -3.10 -4.35 -9.83
N LYS A 38 -2.81 -5.29 -8.93
CA LYS A 38 -2.99 -5.10 -7.50
C LYS A 38 -1.77 -5.60 -6.74
N LEU A 39 -1.39 -4.82 -5.73
CA LEU A 39 -0.45 -5.24 -4.70
C LEU A 39 -1.23 -5.93 -3.57
N ASP A 40 -0.60 -6.89 -2.92
CA ASP A 40 -1.18 -7.64 -1.79
C ASP A 40 -0.32 -7.45 -0.54
N HIS A 41 -0.81 -7.89 0.61
CA HIS A 41 0.02 -8.05 1.79
C HIS A 41 1.01 -9.21 1.59
N GLY A 42 2.24 -8.99 2.05
CA GLY A 42 3.24 -10.04 2.18
C GLY A 42 3.21 -10.67 3.57
N ASN A 43 4.39 -11.03 4.07
CA ASN A 43 4.52 -11.57 5.42
C ASN A 43 4.14 -10.52 6.49
N VAL A 44 3.44 -10.96 7.53
CA VAL A 44 3.05 -10.13 8.68
C VAL A 44 4.26 -9.85 9.57
N LEU A 45 4.26 -8.67 10.20
CA LEU A 45 5.41 -8.12 10.90
C LEU A 45 5.10 -7.59 12.29
N ALA A 46 6.19 -7.31 13.01
CA ALA A 46 6.28 -6.76 14.34
C ALA A 46 5.58 -5.40 14.49
N ASN A 47 4.96 -5.25 15.66
CA ASN A 47 4.23 -4.07 16.11
C ASN A 47 4.74 -3.69 17.52
N PRO A 48 5.97 -3.17 17.64
CA PRO A 48 6.72 -3.12 18.90
C PRO A 48 6.21 -2.05 19.88
N GLN A 49 5.46 -1.07 19.38
CA GLN A 49 4.85 -0.01 20.20
C GLN A 49 3.37 -0.27 20.49
N ALA A 50 2.83 -1.40 20.03
CA ALA A 50 1.46 -1.76 20.36
C ALA A 50 1.33 -1.99 21.87
N LEU A 51 0.34 -1.34 22.49
CA LEU A 51 0.00 -1.53 23.90
C LEU A 51 -0.51 -2.94 24.18
N SER A 52 -1.25 -3.50 23.23
CA SER A 52 -1.81 -4.84 23.30
C SER A 52 -2.09 -5.37 21.90
N SER A 53 -2.22 -6.68 21.80
CA SER A 53 -2.70 -7.35 20.61
C SER A 53 -3.84 -8.30 20.98
N THR A 54 -4.90 -8.33 20.19
CA THR A 54 -5.97 -9.32 20.32
C THR A 54 -6.22 -9.99 18.98
N ASN A 55 -6.77 -11.20 19.00
CA ASN A 55 -7.20 -11.87 17.77
C ASN A 55 -8.65 -11.48 17.48
N ALA A 56 -8.88 -10.90 16.31
CA ALA A 56 -10.19 -10.54 15.77
C ALA A 56 -10.50 -11.47 14.59
N GLY A 57 -10.97 -12.68 14.90
CA GLY A 57 -11.19 -13.73 13.90
C GLY A 57 -9.87 -14.22 13.28
N PRO A 58 -9.70 -14.19 11.95
CA PRO A 58 -8.46 -14.63 11.29
C PRO A 58 -7.34 -13.59 11.34
N TYR A 59 -7.60 -12.38 11.86
CA TYR A 59 -6.63 -11.29 11.90
C TYR A 59 -6.22 -10.95 13.33
N SER A 60 -5.00 -10.46 13.49
CA SER A 60 -4.58 -9.79 14.73
C SER A 60 -4.96 -8.31 14.68
N GLU A 61 -5.43 -7.76 15.78
CA GLU A 61 -5.60 -6.33 16.01
C GLU A 61 -4.51 -5.85 16.97
N TYR A 62 -3.73 -4.85 16.57
CA TYR A 62 -2.70 -4.20 17.39
C TYR A 62 -3.21 -2.83 17.83
N ARG A 63 -3.22 -2.59 19.14
CA ARG A 63 -3.76 -1.37 19.74
C ARG A 63 -2.66 -0.39 20.10
N TYR A 64 -2.84 0.85 19.72
CA TYR A 64 -1.92 1.95 19.96
C TYR A 64 -2.61 3.12 20.66
N LEU A 65 -1.85 3.87 21.45
CA LEU A 65 -2.31 5.10 22.07
C LEU A 65 -1.89 6.30 21.21
N ALA A 66 -2.85 7.07 20.72
CA ALA A 66 -2.59 8.34 20.06
C ALA A 66 -2.47 9.45 21.11
N GLN A 67 -1.23 9.72 21.52
CA GLN A 67 -0.92 10.87 22.35
C GLN A 67 -0.65 12.10 21.46
N PRO A 68 -1.16 13.30 21.83
CA PRO A 68 -0.86 14.54 21.12
C PRO A 68 0.65 14.74 20.97
N GLY A 69 1.10 15.05 19.75
CA GLY A 69 2.52 15.25 19.50
C GLY A 69 3.36 14.02 19.85
N ARG A 70 2.84 12.80 19.67
CA ARG A 70 3.60 11.56 19.74
C ARG A 70 3.48 10.81 18.43
N SER A 71 4.39 9.87 18.23
CA SER A 71 4.41 9.02 17.06
C SER A 71 4.20 7.57 17.45
N ILE A 72 3.58 6.80 16.56
CA ILE A 72 3.53 5.35 16.62
C ILE A 72 4.23 4.76 15.42
N GLU A 73 4.66 3.51 15.56
CA GLU A 73 5.41 2.78 14.57
C GLU A 73 4.79 1.41 14.33
N TYR A 74 4.58 1.08 13.05
CA TYR A 74 4.14 -0.24 12.64
C TYR A 74 4.80 -0.69 11.34
N GLY A 75 4.93 -2.00 11.17
CA GLY A 75 5.60 -2.60 10.02
C GLY A 75 4.70 -3.56 9.25
N PHE A 76 4.74 -3.50 7.93
CA PHE A 76 4.02 -4.44 7.07
C PHE A 76 4.84 -4.74 5.81
N SER A 77 4.35 -5.70 5.03
CA SER A 77 4.98 -6.08 3.78
C SER A 77 4.06 -5.79 2.61
N ILE A 78 4.62 -5.18 1.56
CA ILE A 78 3.95 -4.98 0.28
C ILE A 78 4.45 -6.08 -0.65
N ALA A 79 3.55 -6.94 -1.12
CA ALA A 79 3.87 -8.04 -2.02
C ALA A 79 3.39 -7.76 -3.44
N ASN A 80 4.29 -7.95 -4.40
CA ASN A 80 3.98 -7.93 -5.82
C ASN A 80 3.75 -9.36 -6.31
N ARG A 81 2.52 -9.86 -6.17
CA ARG A 81 2.14 -11.21 -6.65
C ARG A 81 1.77 -11.26 -8.14
N GLY A 82 1.93 -10.15 -8.84
CA GLY A 82 1.67 -10.06 -10.26
C GLY A 82 2.91 -10.44 -11.09
N PRO A 83 2.72 -10.72 -12.40
CA PRO A 83 3.79 -11.23 -13.25
C PRO A 83 4.75 -10.15 -13.75
N LEU A 84 4.58 -8.89 -13.34
CA LEU A 84 5.35 -7.76 -13.84
C LEU A 84 6.19 -7.15 -12.72
N THR A 85 7.36 -6.62 -13.06
CA THR A 85 8.04 -5.71 -12.13
C THR A 85 7.26 -4.40 -12.06
N ILE A 86 7.07 -3.90 -10.85
CA ILE A 86 6.48 -2.58 -10.59
C ILE A 86 7.53 -1.68 -9.98
N ARG A 87 7.34 -0.37 -10.10
CA ARG A 87 8.15 0.60 -9.38
C ARG A 87 7.33 1.20 -8.26
N LEU A 88 7.65 0.88 -7.02
CA LEU A 88 7.00 1.45 -5.85
C LEU A 88 7.60 2.83 -5.62
N GLU A 89 6.77 3.87 -5.68
CA GLU A 89 7.21 5.27 -5.65
C GLU A 89 7.07 5.87 -4.25
N GLU A 90 6.01 5.53 -3.52
CA GLU A 90 5.72 6.15 -2.23
C GLU A 90 4.75 5.31 -1.39
N VAL A 91 4.88 5.44 -0.06
CA VAL A 91 3.87 5.04 0.92
C VAL A 91 3.21 6.31 1.43
N ILE A 92 1.93 6.51 1.11
CA ILE A 92 1.23 7.80 1.27
C ILE A 92 0.55 7.89 2.65
N ASN A 93 0.25 9.09 3.12
CA ASN A 93 -0.64 9.22 4.27
C ASN A 93 -2.12 8.99 3.86
N GLY A 94 -2.69 7.84 4.22
CA GLY A 94 -4.12 7.55 4.00
C GLY A 94 -5.06 8.20 5.04
N GLY A 95 -4.53 9.01 5.96
CA GLY A 95 -5.26 9.53 7.13
C GLY A 95 -5.54 11.02 7.12
N GLY A 96 -6.75 11.40 7.53
CA GLY A 96 -7.20 12.79 7.67
C GLY A 96 -6.42 13.63 8.70
N PRO A 97 -6.92 14.81 9.12
CA PRO A 97 -6.14 15.87 9.79
C PRO A 97 -5.54 15.53 11.16
N ALA A 98 -5.74 14.31 11.66
CA ALA A 98 -5.36 13.86 12.99
C ALA A 98 -3.93 13.30 13.06
N PHE A 99 -3.40 12.81 11.95
CA PHE A 99 -2.06 12.23 11.88
C PHE A 99 -1.44 12.38 10.50
N ALA A 100 -0.11 12.29 10.45
CA ALA A 100 0.67 12.28 9.23
C ALA A 100 1.69 11.16 9.24
N VAL A 101 1.98 10.60 8.07
CA VAL A 101 3.18 9.78 7.88
C VAL A 101 4.40 10.70 8.02
N GLU A 102 5.17 10.51 9.08
CA GLU A 102 6.36 11.30 9.41
C GLU A 102 7.59 10.74 8.70
N HIS A 103 7.78 9.42 8.81
CA HIS A 103 8.89 8.71 8.21
C HIS A 103 8.43 7.35 7.69
N VAL A 104 9.01 6.94 6.55
CA VAL A 104 8.88 5.59 6.02
C VAL A 104 10.28 5.02 5.89
N HIS A 105 10.51 3.84 6.46
CA HIS A 105 11.74 3.09 6.29
C HIS A 105 11.45 1.78 5.57
N MET A 106 12.46 1.22 4.92
CA MET A 106 12.38 -0.04 4.20
C MET A 106 13.58 -0.94 4.47
N ASN A 107 13.35 -2.25 4.40
CA ASN A 107 14.38 -3.28 4.36
C ASN A 107 14.28 -4.01 3.01
N VAL A 108 15.34 -3.90 2.20
CA VAL A 108 15.42 -4.46 0.84
C VAL A 108 15.84 -5.93 0.84
N ASP A 109 16.54 -6.36 1.90
CA ASP A 109 17.16 -7.68 1.94
C ASP A 109 16.87 -8.34 3.29
N VAL A 110 15.73 -9.01 3.35
CA VAL A 110 15.42 -9.86 4.48
C VAL A 110 15.09 -11.20 3.89
N ASP A 111 15.86 -12.22 4.27
CA ASP A 111 15.72 -13.66 3.97
C ASP A 111 14.34 -14.23 4.41
N ARG A 112 13.24 -13.55 4.10
CA ARG A 112 11.85 -13.76 4.52
C ARG A 112 11.61 -13.74 6.04
N LYS A 113 12.63 -13.48 6.87
CA LYS A 113 12.59 -13.58 8.35
C LYS A 113 12.05 -12.35 9.09
N GLY A 114 11.56 -11.33 8.38
CA GLY A 114 10.98 -10.14 8.98
C GLY A 114 11.99 -9.01 9.28
N PHE A 115 11.47 -7.78 9.37
CA PHE A 115 12.20 -6.54 9.57
C PHE A 115 13.17 -6.54 10.76
N GLU A 116 14.37 -6.01 10.51
CA GLU A 116 15.33 -5.61 11.53
C GLU A 116 15.41 -4.08 11.60
N ARG A 117 14.98 -3.47 12.71
CA ARG A 117 14.95 -1.99 12.88
C ARG A 117 16.32 -1.34 12.67
N GLY A 118 17.38 -1.98 13.14
CA GLY A 118 18.75 -1.45 13.01
C GLY A 118 19.31 -1.46 11.58
N LYS A 119 18.65 -2.17 10.65
CA LYS A 119 19.06 -2.25 9.24
C LYS A 119 18.14 -1.44 8.30
N ALA A 120 17.07 -0.86 8.85
CA ALA A 120 16.10 -0.10 8.10
C ALA A 120 16.71 1.17 7.52
N THR A 121 16.49 1.39 6.23
CA THR A 121 16.92 2.61 5.53
C THR A 121 15.72 3.47 5.20
N PRO A 122 15.86 4.81 5.09
CA PRO A 122 14.77 5.65 4.60
C PRO A 122 14.24 5.14 3.27
N PHE A 123 12.92 5.15 3.11
CA PHE A 123 12.26 4.71 1.89
C PHE A 123 12.77 5.50 0.68
N LYS A 124 13.02 4.79 -0.41
CA LYS A 124 13.34 5.37 -1.72
C LYS A 124 12.57 4.59 -2.77
N PRO A 125 12.20 5.24 -3.90
CA PRO A 125 11.58 4.53 -5.00
C PRO A 125 12.40 3.31 -5.42
N ILE A 126 11.73 2.18 -5.57
CA ILE A 126 12.38 0.88 -5.79
C ILE A 126 11.59 0.05 -6.79
N ASP A 127 12.32 -0.66 -7.64
CA ASP A 127 11.73 -1.65 -8.54
C ASP A 127 11.50 -2.94 -7.75
N LEU A 128 10.24 -3.33 -7.58
CA LEU A 128 9.82 -4.53 -6.89
C LEU A 128 9.51 -5.62 -7.94
N PRO A 129 10.34 -6.69 -8.03
CA PRO A 129 10.16 -7.76 -9.00
C PRO A 129 8.83 -8.50 -8.85
N ALA A 130 8.49 -9.28 -9.88
CA ALA A 130 7.37 -10.22 -9.82
C ALA A 130 7.61 -11.27 -8.74
N ASP A 131 6.56 -11.64 -8.01
CA ASP A 131 6.54 -12.60 -6.91
C ASP A 131 7.47 -12.26 -5.73
N ASP A 132 7.83 -10.98 -5.60
CA ASP A 132 8.68 -10.47 -4.52
C ASP A 132 7.89 -9.59 -3.54
N GLN A 133 8.50 -9.26 -2.40
CA GLN A 133 7.91 -8.39 -1.40
C GLN A 133 8.95 -7.45 -0.78
N ILE A 134 8.50 -6.28 -0.35
CA ILE A 134 9.31 -5.34 0.42
C ILE A 134 8.69 -5.11 1.79
N PHE A 135 9.56 -5.03 2.80
CA PHE A 135 9.18 -4.69 4.15
C PHE A 135 9.30 -3.19 4.38
N VAL A 136 8.20 -2.58 4.81
CA VAL A 136 8.10 -1.15 5.08
C VAL A 136 7.69 -0.90 6.52
N TRP A 137 8.22 0.17 7.08
CA TRP A 137 7.98 0.62 8.43
C TRP A 137 7.50 2.05 8.39
N VAL A 138 6.32 2.30 8.95
CA VAL A 138 5.66 3.59 8.91
C VAL A 138 5.67 4.17 10.32
N THR A 139 6.19 5.40 10.43
CA THR A 139 6.05 6.23 11.61
C THR A 139 4.91 7.20 11.39
N LEU A 140 3.82 7.06 12.13
CA LEU A 140 2.71 8.01 12.14
C LEU A 140 2.88 8.98 13.27
N ARG A 141 2.84 10.28 12.97
CA ARG A 141 2.87 11.38 13.93
C ARG A 141 1.46 11.91 14.14
N PHE A 142 1.00 11.96 15.38
CA PHE A 142 -0.26 12.59 15.74
C PHE A 142 -0.10 14.10 15.91
N SER A 143 -1.12 14.84 15.46
CA SER A 143 -1.19 16.29 15.65
C SER A 143 -1.22 16.66 17.14
N ASP A 144 -0.68 17.82 17.49
CA ASP A 144 -0.82 18.38 18.84
C ASP A 144 -2.30 18.71 19.16
N ASP A 145 -3.08 19.03 18.14
CA ASP A 145 -4.53 19.32 18.25
C ASP A 145 -5.41 18.07 18.21
N LEU A 146 -4.83 16.88 18.34
CA LEU A 146 -5.54 15.60 18.26
C LEU A 146 -6.80 15.57 19.15
N LEU A 147 -6.68 15.99 20.41
CA LEU A 147 -7.79 15.97 21.37
C LEU A 147 -8.87 17.04 21.11
N LEU A 148 -8.57 18.06 20.30
CA LEU A 148 -9.56 19.01 19.84
C LEU A 148 -10.42 18.41 18.72
N ASN A 149 -9.78 17.63 17.84
CA ASN A 149 -10.42 17.01 16.68
C ASN A 149 -11.10 15.67 17.01
N TRP A 150 -10.72 15.01 18.11
CA TRP A 150 -11.22 13.70 18.54
C TRP A 150 -11.89 13.78 19.90
N ARG A 151 -13.12 14.31 19.92
CA ARG A 151 -14.01 14.31 21.09
C ARG A 151 -15.13 13.30 20.89
N PRO A 152 -15.51 12.51 21.91
CA PRO A 152 -15.05 12.52 23.31
C PRO A 152 -13.71 11.79 23.57
N PRO A 153 -13.12 11.85 24.79
CA PRO A 153 -12.00 10.99 25.19
C PRO A 153 -12.27 9.53 24.86
N CYS A 154 -11.23 8.74 24.62
CA CYS A 154 -11.35 7.34 24.20
C CYS A 154 -11.96 7.13 22.80
N ALA A 155 -12.08 8.18 21.99
CA ALA A 155 -12.37 8.03 20.58
C ALA A 155 -11.19 7.37 19.85
N GLY A 156 -11.47 6.62 18.80
CA GLY A 156 -10.44 5.90 18.07
C GLY A 156 -10.87 5.53 16.67
N PHE A 157 -9.89 5.15 15.86
CA PHE A 157 -10.09 4.60 14.53
C PHE A 157 -9.31 3.31 14.38
N SER A 158 -9.76 2.48 13.47
CA SER A 158 -9.03 1.30 13.05
C SER A 158 -8.85 1.31 11.54
N PHE A 159 -7.72 0.81 11.08
CA PHE A 159 -7.42 0.62 9.67
C PHE A 159 -6.68 -0.70 9.43
N ALA A 160 -6.83 -1.25 8.24
CA ALA A 160 -6.19 -2.50 7.83
C ALA A 160 -5.51 -2.39 6.46
N THR A 161 -5.42 -1.17 5.93
CA THR A 161 -4.82 -0.86 4.65
C THR A 161 -3.89 0.33 4.78
N GLN A 162 -2.91 0.40 3.90
CA GLN A 162 -1.99 1.50 3.77
C GLN A 162 -1.94 1.90 2.29
N GLU A 163 -2.23 3.16 2.01
CA GLU A 163 -2.18 3.71 0.66
C GLU A 163 -0.74 3.76 0.15
N VAL A 164 -0.54 3.33 -1.10
CA VAL A 164 0.76 3.36 -1.77
C VAL A 164 0.60 3.85 -3.20
N ARG A 165 1.67 4.46 -3.72
CA ARG A 165 1.77 4.87 -5.12
C ARG A 165 2.83 4.03 -5.82
N PHE A 166 2.48 3.51 -7.00
CA PHE A 166 3.37 2.69 -7.80
C PHE A 166 3.13 2.86 -9.30
N ASN A 167 4.12 2.49 -10.10
CA ASN A 167 4.07 2.47 -11.54
C ASN A 167 4.10 1.03 -12.06
N VAL A 168 3.20 0.70 -12.99
CA VAL A 168 3.19 -0.57 -13.73
C VAL A 168 3.10 -0.28 -15.22
N LEU A 169 4.08 -0.76 -15.99
CA LEU A 169 4.21 -0.48 -17.43
C LEU A 169 4.14 1.03 -17.78
N GLY A 170 4.67 1.89 -16.90
CA GLY A 170 4.66 3.35 -17.07
C GLY A 170 3.34 4.04 -16.71
N MET A 171 2.33 3.31 -16.22
CA MET A 171 1.09 3.88 -15.69
C MET A 171 1.14 3.97 -14.16
N GLN A 172 0.96 5.18 -13.64
CA GLN A 172 0.86 5.43 -12.19
C GLN A 172 -0.47 4.94 -11.63
N ARG A 173 -0.40 4.36 -10.44
CA ARG A 173 -1.50 3.78 -9.68
C ARG A 173 -1.35 4.17 -8.22
N GLU A 174 -2.50 4.39 -7.58
CA GLU A 174 -2.62 4.51 -6.13
C GLU A 174 -3.55 3.38 -5.66
N GLN A 175 -3.22 2.77 -4.53
CA GLN A 175 -3.96 1.65 -3.99
C GLN A 175 -3.83 1.59 -2.47
N ASP A 176 -4.96 1.36 -1.81
CA ASP A 176 -5.01 0.81 -0.46
C ASP A 176 -4.51 -0.65 -0.44
N VAL A 177 -3.29 -0.88 0.02
CA VAL A 177 -2.71 -2.21 0.16
C VAL A 177 -3.08 -2.78 1.52
N PRO A 178 -3.67 -3.98 1.62
CA PRO A 178 -3.87 -4.64 2.91
C PRO A 178 -2.55 -4.76 3.68
N ILE A 179 -2.55 -4.50 4.99
CA ILE A 179 -1.36 -4.66 5.82
C ILE A 179 -1.27 -6.05 6.48
N GLY A 180 -2.35 -6.85 6.39
CA GLY A 180 -2.44 -8.21 6.92
C GLY A 180 -2.90 -8.30 8.39
N TYR A 181 -3.24 -7.18 9.01
CA TYR A 181 -3.73 -7.07 10.39
C TYR A 181 -4.51 -5.76 10.56
N PHE A 182 -5.15 -5.57 11.72
CA PHE A 182 -5.79 -4.30 12.07
C PHE A 182 -4.88 -3.49 12.98
N ILE A 183 -4.79 -2.20 12.72
CA ILE A 183 -4.24 -1.22 13.65
C ILE A 183 -5.43 -0.47 14.23
N SER A 184 -5.57 -0.52 15.55
CA SER A 184 -6.52 0.29 16.29
C SER A 184 -5.77 1.37 17.04
N VAL A 185 -6.21 2.59 16.87
CA VAL A 185 -5.62 3.78 17.48
C VAL A 185 -6.67 4.45 18.32
N GLN A 186 -6.36 4.72 19.59
CA GLN A 186 -7.28 5.35 20.52
C GLN A 186 -6.66 6.58 21.17
N THR A 187 -7.43 7.65 21.32
CA THR A 187 -7.03 8.80 22.14
C THR A 187 -7.07 8.42 23.62
N PRO A 188 -6.19 9.00 24.46
CA PRO A 188 -6.20 8.70 25.88
C PRO A 188 -7.49 9.14 26.58
N ASP A 189 -7.70 8.62 27.79
CA ASP A 189 -8.70 9.12 28.71
C ASP A 189 -8.38 10.56 29.18
N ALA A 190 -9.27 11.15 29.99
CA ALA A 190 -9.08 12.50 30.54
C ALA A 190 -7.79 12.66 31.39
N ASN A 191 -7.17 11.56 31.82
CA ASN A 191 -5.95 11.53 32.62
C ASN A 191 -4.70 11.17 31.78
N GLY A 192 -4.81 11.06 30.46
CA GLY A 192 -3.69 10.71 29.58
C GLY A 192 -3.36 9.21 29.53
N ARG A 193 -4.21 8.34 30.08
CA ARG A 193 -4.00 6.89 30.17
C ARG A 193 -4.66 6.15 29.00
N PRO A 194 -4.20 4.93 28.67
CA PRO A 194 -4.97 4.03 27.82
C PRO A 194 -6.37 3.87 28.40
N CYS A 195 -7.38 4.01 27.56
CA CYS A 195 -8.74 3.78 27.98
C CYS A 195 -8.88 2.31 28.38
N ARG A 196 -9.62 2.06 29.46
CA ARG A 196 -9.92 0.69 29.82
C ARG A 196 -10.72 0.08 28.67
N SER A 197 -10.29 -1.08 28.24
CA SER A 197 -11.20 -2.02 27.60
C SER A 197 -12.03 -2.58 28.74
N ASP A 198 -13.02 -1.82 29.20
CA ASP A 198 -13.95 -2.33 30.19
C ASP A 198 -14.78 -3.45 29.52
N GLU A 199 -14.68 -4.65 30.09
CA GLU A 199 -15.64 -5.78 30.08
C GLU A 199 -16.05 -6.42 28.74
#